data_AF-A0A504I7E0-F1
#
_entry.id   AF-A0A504I7E0-F1
#
_cell.length_a   1.000
_cell.length_b   1.000
_cell.length_c   1.000
_cell.angle_alpha   90.00
_cell.angle_beta   90.00
_cell.angle_gamma   90.00
#
_symmetry.space_group_name_H-M   'P 1'
#
loop_
_entity.id
_entity.type
_entity.pdbx_description
1 polymer ?
#
loop_
_entity_poly.entity_id
_entity_poly.type
_entity_poly.pdbx_seq_one_letter_code
_entity_poly.pdbx_strand_id
1 'polypeptide(L)'
;LAKLSRVPDGAPLAAVSLGTPHFSHAEWMRLLPLLRAIAPGRGIPIYVNTGRATLTRLQEEGALDGTQAFGLIPVADTCTYVTAILERLDGVVMTNSGKWAHYAPGNIGVTVAFADMADCIRSAAVGHVVRGAS
;
A
#
# COMPACT_ATOMS: atom_id res chain seq x y z
N LEU A 1 8.97 -2.75 -16.22
CA LEU A 1 7.93 -2.70 -15.16
C LEU A 1 6.84 -3.75 -15.37
N ALA A 2 6.35 -3.99 -16.59
CA ALA A 2 5.39 -5.08 -16.90
C ALA A 2 5.83 -6.49 -16.44
N LYS A 3 7.14 -6.80 -16.38
CA LYS A 3 7.65 -8.09 -15.89
C LYS A 3 7.39 -8.39 -14.41
N LEU A 4 7.06 -7.38 -13.60
CA LEU A 4 6.84 -7.51 -12.15
C LEU A 4 5.37 -7.75 -11.76
N SER A 5 4.42 -7.58 -12.69
CA SER A 5 2.99 -7.66 -12.40
C SER A 5 2.34 -8.74 -13.26
N ARG A 6 2.18 -9.94 -12.71
CA ARG A 6 1.55 -11.09 -13.42
C ARG A 6 0.05 -11.23 -13.14
N VAL A 7 -0.50 -10.32 -12.34
CA VAL A 7 -1.89 -10.38 -11.87
C VAL A 7 -2.81 -9.64 -12.83
N PRO A 8 -3.84 -10.29 -13.39
CA PRO A 8 -4.81 -9.65 -14.26
C PRO A 8 -5.67 -8.65 -13.48
N ASP A 9 -6.23 -7.67 -14.21
CA ASP A 9 -7.28 -6.82 -13.65
C ASP A 9 -8.50 -7.67 -13.26
N GLY A 10 -9.23 -7.25 -12.22
CA GLY A 10 -10.33 -8.01 -11.64
C GLY A 10 -9.93 -9.09 -10.62
N ALA A 11 -8.63 -9.39 -10.46
CA ALA A 11 -8.19 -10.33 -9.45
C ALA A 11 -8.50 -9.82 -8.02
N PRO A 12 -9.03 -10.66 -7.10
CA PRO A 12 -9.29 -10.26 -5.72
C PRO A 12 -8.03 -9.73 -5.04
N LEU A 13 -8.15 -8.59 -4.38
CA LEU A 13 -7.05 -7.93 -3.71
C LEU A 13 -7.05 -8.30 -2.22
N ALA A 14 -5.88 -8.64 -1.68
CA ALA A 14 -5.72 -8.97 -0.27
C ALA A 14 -5.19 -7.77 0.54
N ALA A 15 -4.30 -6.96 -0.05
CA ALA A 15 -3.76 -5.76 0.58
C ALA A 15 -3.17 -4.77 -0.43
N VAL A 16 -2.86 -3.57 0.05
CA VAL A 16 -1.96 -2.62 -0.61
C VAL A 16 -0.73 -2.40 0.25
N SER A 17 0.46 -2.31 -0.37
CA SER A 17 1.70 -1.94 0.31
C SER A 17 2.42 -0.83 -0.45
N LEU A 18 2.63 0.31 0.17
CA LEU A 18 3.25 1.49 -0.44
C LEU A 18 4.61 1.80 0.17
N GLY A 19 5.49 2.40 -0.64
CA GLY A 19 6.58 3.23 -0.12
C GLY A 19 7.80 2.52 0.46
N THR A 20 8.22 1.39 -0.11
CA THR A 20 9.52 0.79 0.24
C THR A 20 10.66 1.42 -0.57
N PRO A 21 11.79 1.85 0.04
CA PRO A 21 12.23 1.58 1.42
C PRO A 21 11.64 2.49 2.51
N HIS A 22 11.33 3.76 2.24
CA HIS A 22 10.59 4.64 3.15
C HIS A 22 9.81 5.69 2.35
N PHE A 23 8.50 5.78 2.59
CA PHE A 23 7.63 6.81 2.04
C PHE A 23 7.96 8.16 2.68
N SER A 24 8.27 9.14 1.85
CA SER A 24 8.61 10.51 2.26
C SER A 24 7.38 11.30 2.70
N HIS A 25 7.58 12.38 3.46
CA HIS A 25 6.51 13.30 3.84
C HIS A 25 5.76 13.86 2.61
N ALA A 26 6.48 14.18 1.53
CA ALA A 26 5.87 14.65 0.28
C ALA A 26 5.02 13.57 -0.43
N GLU A 27 5.34 12.29 -0.27
CA GLU A 27 4.49 11.20 -0.75
C GLU A 27 3.23 11.06 0.11
N TRP A 28 3.35 11.20 1.43
CA TRP A 28 2.20 11.24 2.35
C TRP A 28 1.23 12.37 1.99
N MET A 29 1.74 13.57 1.71
CA MET A 29 0.91 14.71 1.32
C MET A 29 0.19 14.51 -0.03
N ARG A 30 0.65 13.56 -0.86
CA ARG A 30 -0.07 13.13 -2.07
C ARG A 30 -1.06 12.01 -1.79
N LEU A 31 -0.72 11.08 -0.89
CA LEU A 31 -1.57 9.94 -0.53
C LEU A 31 -2.82 10.38 0.24
N LEU A 32 -2.68 11.23 1.25
CA LEU A 32 -3.79 11.56 2.16
C LEU A 32 -4.99 12.21 1.45
N PRO A 33 -4.81 13.16 0.50
CA PRO A 33 -5.93 13.66 -0.30
C PRO A 33 -6.59 12.58 -1.16
N LEU A 34 -5.80 11.70 -1.80
CA LEU A 34 -6.33 10.59 -2.59
C LEU A 34 -7.16 9.63 -1.74
N LEU A 35 -6.64 9.29 -0.55
CA LEU A 35 -7.30 8.40 0.40
C LEU A 35 -8.64 8.98 0.87
N ARG A 36 -8.69 10.27 1.17
CA ARG A 36 -9.92 10.98 1.58
C ARG A 36 -10.93 11.11 0.44
N ALA A 37 -10.47 11.33 -0.79
CA ALA A 37 -11.33 11.47 -1.96
C ALA A 37 -11.94 10.12 -2.39
N ILE A 38 -11.17 9.04 -2.33
CA ILE A 38 -11.62 7.70 -2.73
C ILE A 38 -12.36 6.98 -1.59
N ALA A 39 -11.93 7.19 -0.34
CA ALA A 39 -12.52 6.61 0.87
C ALA A 39 -12.71 5.07 0.82
N PRO A 40 -11.62 4.27 0.69
CA PRO A 40 -11.68 2.82 0.44
C PRO A 40 -12.31 1.92 1.53
N GLY A 41 -12.92 2.49 2.58
CA GLY A 41 -13.42 1.74 3.73
C GLY A 41 -12.34 0.92 4.43
N ARG A 42 -12.72 -0.06 5.27
CA ARG A 42 -11.78 -0.91 6.04
C ARG A 42 -11.61 -2.32 5.47
N GLY A 43 -12.10 -2.57 4.26
CA GLY A 43 -12.14 -3.92 3.67
C GLY A 43 -10.77 -4.43 3.23
N ILE A 44 -9.92 -3.55 2.67
CA ILE A 44 -8.56 -3.88 2.23
C ILE A 44 -7.55 -3.07 3.06
N PRO A 45 -6.62 -3.71 3.78
CA PRO A 45 -5.58 -3.00 4.52
C PRO A 45 -4.58 -2.31 3.57
N ILE A 46 -4.23 -1.07 3.89
CA ILE A 46 -3.28 -0.23 3.14
C ILE A 46 -2.07 0.05 4.02
N TYR A 47 -1.00 -0.72 3.82
CA TYR A 47 0.26 -0.55 4.53
C TYR A 47 1.12 0.50 3.87
N VAL A 48 1.70 1.41 4.66
CA VAL A 48 2.63 2.42 4.16
C VAL A 48 3.90 2.39 5.00
N ASN A 49 4.98 1.90 4.40
CA ASN A 49 6.28 1.89 5.06
C ASN A 49 6.86 3.31 5.08
N THR A 50 7.20 3.85 6.25
CA THR A 50 7.77 5.19 6.39
C THR A 50 8.79 5.25 7.52
N GLY A 51 9.67 6.25 7.51
CA GLY A 51 10.63 6.45 8.59
C GLY A 51 9.95 6.99 9.86
N ARG A 52 10.46 6.61 11.04
CA ARG A 52 9.90 7.03 12.34
C ARG A 52 9.73 8.54 12.47
N ALA A 53 10.73 9.33 12.06
CA ALA A 53 10.66 10.79 12.12
C ALA A 53 9.53 11.36 11.24
N THR A 54 9.31 10.79 10.05
CA THR A 54 8.18 11.18 9.18
C THR A 54 6.85 10.83 9.82
N LEU A 55 6.73 9.64 10.42
CA LEU A 55 5.51 9.22 11.11
C LEU A 55 5.19 10.15 12.29
N THR A 56 6.17 10.44 13.14
CA THR A 56 6.01 11.39 14.26
C THR A 56 5.55 12.76 13.78
N ARG A 57 6.19 13.30 12.74
CA ARG A 57 5.79 14.58 12.16
C ARG A 57 4.34 14.58 11.68
N LEU A 58 3.90 13.52 10.99
CA LEU A 58 2.51 13.42 10.51
C LEU A 58 1.50 13.32 11.66
N GLN A 59 1.88 12.71 12.78
CA GLN A 59 1.05 12.63 13.99
C GLN A 59 0.95 14.01 14.67
N GLU A 60 2.06 14.72 14.80
CA GLU A 60 2.09 16.08 15.36
C GLU A 60 1.29 17.08 14.51
N GLU A 61 1.29 16.90 13.18
CA GLU A 61 0.48 17.69 12.23
C GLU A 61 -1.02 17.31 12.25
N GLY A 62 -1.43 16.25 12.96
CA GLY A 62 -2.80 15.70 12.91
C GLY A 62 -3.17 15.13 11.52
N ALA A 63 -2.18 14.91 10.65
CA ALA A 63 -2.41 14.60 9.25
C ALA A 63 -3.07 13.22 9.04
N LEU A 64 -2.86 12.30 9.99
CA LEU A 64 -3.38 10.92 9.97
C LEU A 64 -4.77 10.79 10.62
N ASP A 65 -5.35 11.87 11.13
CA ASP A 65 -6.63 11.81 11.81
C ASP A 65 -7.73 11.29 10.87
N GLY A 66 -8.52 10.35 11.39
CA GLY A 66 -9.60 9.67 10.68
C GLY A 66 -9.19 8.67 9.61
N THR A 67 -7.89 8.58 9.27
CA THR A 67 -7.44 7.72 8.14
C THR A 67 -7.55 6.21 8.41
N GLN A 68 -7.75 5.84 9.68
CA GLN A 68 -7.98 4.47 10.14
C GLN A 68 -9.32 3.93 9.63
N ALA A 69 -10.29 4.83 9.34
CA ALA A 69 -11.54 4.48 8.68
C ALA A 69 -11.36 4.01 7.22
N PHE A 70 -10.20 4.29 6.63
CA PHE A 70 -9.82 3.89 5.27
C PHE A 70 -8.87 2.68 5.25
N GLY A 71 -8.70 1.99 6.37
CA GLY A 71 -7.80 0.83 6.45
C GLY A 71 -6.32 1.17 6.34
N LEU A 72 -5.94 2.45 6.54
CA LEU A 72 -4.54 2.89 6.51
C LEU A 72 -3.77 2.38 7.73
N ILE A 73 -2.60 1.80 7.48
CA ILE A 73 -1.69 1.25 8.50
C ILE A 73 -0.27 1.76 8.21
N PRO A 74 0.16 2.87 8.83
CA PRO A 74 1.56 3.30 8.77
C PRO A 74 2.46 2.27 9.47
N VAL A 75 3.55 1.88 8.83
CA VAL A 75 4.55 0.96 9.38
C VAL A 75 5.89 1.68 9.41
N ALA A 76 6.50 1.74 10.59
CA ALA A 76 7.84 2.27 10.80
C ALA A 76 8.77 1.19 11.37
N ASP A 77 10.08 1.45 11.31
CA ASP A 77 11.13 0.65 11.96
C ASP A 77 11.31 -0.78 11.43
N THR A 78 10.54 -1.15 10.40
CA THR A 78 10.66 -2.43 9.74
C THR A 78 10.18 -2.37 8.29
N CYS A 79 10.66 -3.33 7.50
CA CYS A 79 10.15 -3.55 6.16
C CYS A 79 8.85 -4.35 6.21
N THR A 80 7.83 -3.92 5.45
CA THR A 80 6.54 -4.62 5.31
C THR A 80 6.65 -5.97 4.60
N TYR A 81 7.84 -6.38 4.15
CA TYR A 81 8.13 -7.66 3.50
C TYR A 81 9.17 -8.49 4.27
N VAL A 82 9.35 -8.19 5.57
CA VAL A 82 10.28 -8.87 6.48
C VAL A 82 9.63 -9.18 7.84
N THR A 83 8.61 -8.43 8.27
CA THR A 83 7.91 -8.67 9.54
C THR A 83 6.59 -9.42 9.38
N ALA A 84 6.23 -10.15 10.45
CA ALA A 84 4.95 -10.81 10.69
C ALA A 84 3.74 -9.85 10.79
N ILE A 85 3.84 -8.60 10.31
CA ILE A 85 2.71 -7.66 10.21
C ILE A 85 1.74 -8.10 9.10
N LEU A 86 2.26 -8.83 8.11
CA LEU A 86 1.48 -9.54 7.11
C LEU A 86 1.54 -11.03 7.47
N GLU A 87 0.87 -11.45 8.55
CA GLU A 87 0.66 -12.88 8.81
C GLU A 87 0.07 -13.51 7.54
N ARG A 88 0.91 -14.25 6.80
CA ARG A 88 0.60 -14.99 5.57
C ARG A 88 -0.59 -14.40 4.80
N LEU A 89 -0.37 -13.26 4.15
CA LEU A 89 -1.27 -12.83 3.08
C LEU A 89 -1.14 -13.83 1.93
N ASP A 90 -1.93 -14.89 1.98
CA ASP A 90 -2.16 -15.73 0.81
C ASP A 90 -3.03 -14.89 -0.15
N GLY A 91 -2.43 -14.33 -1.21
CA GLY A 91 -3.20 -13.53 -2.18
C GLY A 91 -2.41 -12.48 -2.96
N VAL A 92 -3.16 -11.61 -3.65
CA VAL A 92 -2.62 -10.50 -4.43
C VAL A 92 -2.40 -9.30 -3.51
N VAL A 93 -1.18 -8.75 -3.54
CA VAL A 93 -0.88 -7.44 -2.94
C VAL A 93 -0.47 -6.47 -4.03
N MET A 94 -1.08 -5.29 -4.00
CA MET A 94 -0.76 -4.23 -4.95
C MET A 94 0.23 -3.23 -4.36
N THR A 95 1.22 -2.82 -5.15
CA THR A 95 2.28 -1.90 -4.70
C THR A 95 2.70 -0.92 -5.77
N ASN A 96 3.17 0.25 -5.34
CA ASN A 96 3.89 1.23 -6.16
C ASN A 96 5.42 1.15 -6.02
N SER A 97 5.95 0.22 -5.22
CA SER A 97 7.39 0.09 -4.99
C SER A 97 7.98 -1.09 -5.75
N GLY A 98 8.92 -0.80 -6.65
CA GLY A 98 9.65 -1.83 -7.39
C GLY A 98 10.48 -2.74 -6.48
N LYS A 99 11.00 -2.19 -5.36
CA LYS A 99 11.73 -2.96 -4.35
C LYS A 99 10.80 -3.93 -3.61
N TRP A 100 9.61 -3.47 -3.19
CA TRP A 100 8.62 -4.35 -2.56
C TRP A 100 8.20 -5.47 -3.52
N ALA A 101 7.88 -5.11 -4.77
CA ALA A 101 7.49 -6.04 -5.82
C ALA A 101 8.55 -7.12 -6.11
N HIS A 102 9.83 -6.79 -5.93
CA HIS A 102 10.93 -7.73 -6.14
C HIS A 102 11.11 -8.71 -4.98
N TYR A 103 11.05 -8.24 -3.73
CA TYR A 103 11.40 -9.05 -2.57
C TYR A 103 10.20 -9.77 -1.91
N ALA A 104 9.01 -9.17 -1.91
CA ALA A 104 7.87 -9.71 -1.19
C ALA A 104 7.44 -11.13 -1.63
N PRO A 105 7.41 -11.49 -2.93
CA PRO A 105 7.04 -12.85 -3.33
C PRO A 105 7.95 -13.93 -2.72
N GLY A 106 9.27 -13.68 -2.71
CA GLY A 106 10.25 -14.63 -2.18
C GLY A 106 10.28 -14.70 -0.66
N ASN A 107 9.93 -13.60 0.03
CA ASN A 107 10.01 -13.51 1.49
C ASN A 107 8.72 -13.93 2.20
N ILE A 108 7.55 -13.59 1.64
CA ILE A 108 6.25 -13.75 2.32
C ILE A 108 5.19 -14.44 1.46
N GLY A 109 5.55 -14.96 0.28
CA GLY A 109 4.67 -15.82 -0.53
C GLY A 109 3.50 -15.13 -1.25
N VAL A 110 3.46 -13.81 -1.26
CA VAL A 110 2.42 -13.02 -1.92
C VAL A 110 2.59 -13.01 -3.45
N THR A 111 1.48 -12.81 -4.17
CA THR A 111 1.52 -12.45 -5.60
C THR A 111 1.44 -10.93 -5.74
N VAL A 112 2.25 -10.34 -6.63
CA VAL A 112 2.34 -8.88 -6.76
C VAL A 112 1.57 -8.36 -7.96
N ALA A 113 0.75 -7.34 -7.72
CA ALA A 113 0.27 -6.40 -8.73
C ALA A 113 1.07 -5.09 -8.60
N PHE A 114 1.71 -4.64 -9.68
CA PHE A 114 2.40 -3.34 -9.68
C PHE A 114 1.55 -2.27 -10.36
N ALA A 115 1.44 -1.10 -9.76
CA ALA A 115 0.72 0.05 -10.33
C ALA A 115 1.12 1.37 -9.65
N ASP A 116 0.55 2.48 -10.11
CA ASP A 116 0.72 3.76 -9.44
C ASP A 116 -0.09 3.84 -8.13
N MET A 117 0.13 4.91 -7.37
CA MET A 117 -0.51 5.13 -6.07
C MET A 117 -2.04 5.27 -6.18
N ALA A 118 -2.53 5.94 -7.22
CA ALA A 118 -3.97 6.18 -7.37
C ALA A 118 -4.71 4.87 -7.66
N ASP A 119 -4.14 4.01 -8.52
CA ASP A 119 -4.68 2.70 -8.83
C ASP A 119 -4.61 1.75 -7.65
N CYS A 120 -3.56 1.81 -6.82
CA CYS A 120 -3.51 1.06 -5.57
C CYS A 120 -4.69 1.42 -4.65
N ILE A 121 -4.97 2.72 -4.46
CA ILE A 121 -6.06 3.17 -3.58
C ILE A 121 -7.44 2.87 -4.18
N ARG A 122 -7.61 3.04 -5.51
CA ARG A 122 -8.84 2.64 -6.21
C ARG A 122 -9.11 1.15 -6.06
N SER A 123 -8.09 0.32 -6.24
CA SER A 123 -8.20 -1.14 -6.09
C SER A 123 -8.55 -1.55 -4.66
N ALA A 124 -7.99 -0.86 -3.65
CA ALA A 124 -8.37 -1.07 -2.26
C ALA A 124 -9.85 -0.76 -2.00
N ALA A 125 -10.39 0.29 -2.64
CA ALA A 125 -11.79 0.67 -2.48
C ALA A 125 -12.77 -0.35 -3.05
N VAL A 126 -12.41 -1.01 -4.16
CA VAL A 126 -13.28 -1.97 -4.87
C VAL A 126 -12.97 -3.44 -4.52
N GLY A 127 -11.91 -3.71 -3.77
CA GLY A 127 -11.53 -5.05 -3.31
C GLY A 127 -10.88 -5.95 -4.37
N HIS A 128 -10.53 -5.40 -5.53
CA HIS A 128 -9.89 -6.13 -6.63
C HIS A 128 -9.00 -5.22 -7.46
N VAL A 129 -8.10 -5.80 -8.24
CA VAL A 129 -7.14 -5.05 -9.06
C VAL A 129 -7.87 -4.25 -10.14
N VAL A 130 -7.72 -2.92 -10.09
CA VAL A 130 -8.15 -1.99 -11.13
C VAL A 130 -6.97 -1.06 -11.45
N ARG A 131 -6.54 -1.08 -12.71
CA ARG A 131 -5.52 -0.17 -13.23
C ARG A 131 -6.17 0.78 -14.23
N GLY A 132 -5.76 2.05 -14.21
CA GLY A 132 -6.22 3.00 -15.22
C GLY A 132 -5.85 2.48 -16.61
N ALA A 133 -6.82 2.43 -17.52
CA ALA A 133 -6.52 2.26 -18.94
C ALA A 133 -5.58 3.43 -19.34
N SER A 134 -4.32 3.10 -19.60
CA SER A 134 -3.42 4.03 -20.30
C SER A 134 -3.85 4.14 -21.76
#